data_AF-A0A1I1PIP7-F1
#
_entry.id   AF-A0A1I1PIP7-F1
#
_cell.length_a   1.000
_cell.length_b   1.000
_cell.length_c   1.000
_cell.angle_alpha   90.00
_cell.angle_beta   90.00
_cell.angle_gamma   90.00
#
_symmetry.space_group_name_H-M   'P 1'
#
loop_
_entity.id
_entity.type
_entity.pdbx_description
1 polymer ?
#
loop_
_entity_poly.entity_id
_entity_poly.type
_entity_poly.pdbx_seq_one_letter_code
_entity_poly.pdbx_strand_id
1 'polypeptide(L)'
;MKYLFILVAVIVAGYYYNNWLVIENKRTAFPELVKKVSENNVSLFDAKKAIKLLVQLSCEEFKEKLEARGSSVSECLQYQENFQSECDERIFRLAPIEFSDTEELLDYSRRYHRCIMPTGFSKIELNHYL
;
A
#
# COMPACT_ATOMS: atom_id res chain seq x y z
N MET A 1 -20.53 26.65 -25.92
CA MET A 1 -21.27 25.81 -24.94
C MET A 1 -20.98 24.32 -25.13
N LYS A 2 -21.32 23.69 -26.27
CA LYS A 2 -21.06 22.25 -26.52
C LYS A 2 -19.58 21.83 -26.31
N TYR A 3 -18.63 22.62 -26.80
CA TYR A 3 -17.20 22.34 -26.60
C TYR A 3 -16.71 22.49 -25.16
N LEU A 4 -17.36 23.33 -24.34
CA LEU A 4 -17.04 23.43 -22.91
C LEU A 4 -17.44 22.15 -22.16
N PHE A 5 -18.61 21.57 -22.49
CA PHE A 5 -19.03 20.29 -21.90
C PHE A 5 -18.10 19.13 -22.30
N ILE A 6 -17.64 19.10 -23.56
CA ILE A 6 -16.66 18.10 -24.01
C ILE A 6 -15.34 18.26 -23.24
N LEU A 7 -14.86 19.48 -23.08
CA LEU A 7 -13.61 19.76 -22.38
C LEU A 7 -13.69 19.37 -20.90
N VAL A 8 -14.80 19.69 -20.23
CA VAL A 8 -15.05 19.24 -18.85
C VAL A 8 -15.12 17.72 -18.76
N ALA A 9 -15.79 17.05 -19.70
CA ALA A 9 -15.88 15.59 -19.72
C ALA A 9 -14.50 14.92 -19.86
N VAL A 10 -13.62 15.47 -20.72
CA VAL A 10 -12.25 14.96 -20.91
C VAL A 10 -11.41 15.14 -19.63
N ILE A 11 -11.51 16.29 -18.96
CA ILE A 11 -10.78 16.53 -17.70
C ILE A 11 -11.23 15.54 -16.62
N VAL A 12 -12.55 15.37 -16.45
CA VAL A 12 -13.10 14.43 -15.46
C VAL A 12 -12.66 13.00 -15.78
N ALA A 13 -12.79 12.56 -17.03
CA ALA A 13 -12.34 11.22 -17.45
C ALA A 13 -10.85 11.01 -17.21
N GLY A 14 -10.02 12.00 -17.54
CA GLY A 14 -8.58 11.97 -17.31
C GLY A 14 -8.22 11.86 -15.82
N TYR A 15 -8.94 12.58 -14.95
CA TYR A 15 -8.76 12.50 -13.50
C TYR A 15 -9.09 11.10 -12.97
N TYR A 16 -10.25 10.55 -13.35
CA TYR A 16 -10.66 9.20 -12.94
C TYR A 16 -9.69 8.12 -13.42
N TYR A 17 -9.22 8.22 -14.67
CA TYR A 17 -8.27 7.27 -15.24
C TYR A 17 -6.93 7.29 -14.49
N ASN A 18 -6.39 8.47 -14.18
CA ASN A 18 -5.16 8.59 -13.40
C ASN A 18 -5.31 8.00 -11.99
N ASN A 19 -6.40 8.31 -11.31
CA ASN A 19 -6.64 7.76 -9.97
C ASN A 19 -6.75 6.23 -9.99
N TRP A 20 -7.43 5.68 -11.00
CA TRP A 20 -7.52 4.23 -11.18
C TRP A 20 -6.14 3.59 -11.40
N LEU A 21 -5.30 4.16 -12.27
CA LEU A 21 -3.93 3.67 -12.49
C LEU A 21 -3.08 3.67 -11.21
N VAL A 22 -3.20 4.71 -10.38
CA VAL A 22 -2.47 4.81 -9.11
C VAL A 22 -2.89 3.69 -8.14
N ILE A 23 -4.19 3.44 -8.01
CA ILE A 23 -4.71 2.38 -7.15
C ILE A 23 -4.29 1.01 -7.68
N GLU A 24 -4.38 0.79 -9.00
CA GLU A 24 -4.00 -0.48 -9.60
C GLU A 24 -2.51 -0.78 -9.41
N ASN A 25 -1.64 0.22 -9.59
CA ASN A 25 -0.21 0.07 -9.32
C ASN A 25 0.07 -0.29 -7.84
N LYS A 26 -0.67 0.27 -6.88
CA LYS A 26 -0.54 -0.13 -5.46
C LYS A 26 -0.96 -1.58 -5.24
N ARG A 27 -2.04 -2.01 -5.92
CA ARG A 27 -2.61 -3.36 -5.81
C ARG A 27 -1.69 -4.44 -6.37
N THR A 28 -1.05 -4.19 -7.51
CA THR A 28 -0.21 -5.21 -8.17
C THR A 28 1.22 -5.27 -7.61
N ALA A 29 1.72 -4.19 -7.02
CA ALA A 29 3.12 -4.10 -6.58
C ALA A 29 3.56 -5.21 -5.60
N PHE A 30 2.73 -5.56 -4.62
CA PHE A 30 3.08 -6.60 -3.65
C PHE A 30 2.96 -8.02 -4.21
N PRO A 31 1.85 -8.41 -4.90
CA PRO A 31 1.78 -9.69 -5.60
C PRO A 31 2.91 -9.91 -6.62
N GLU A 32 3.27 -8.89 -7.40
CA GLU A 32 4.39 -8.97 -8.34
C GLU A 32 5.73 -9.19 -7.61
N LEU A 33 5.93 -8.54 -6.47
CA LEU A 33 7.12 -8.74 -5.64
C LEU A 33 7.18 -10.17 -5.07
N VAL A 34 6.05 -10.69 -4.56
CA VAL A 34 5.95 -12.06 -4.03
C VAL A 34 6.30 -13.08 -5.13
N LYS A 35 5.75 -12.90 -6.33
CA LYS A 35 6.12 -13.72 -7.48
C LYS A 35 7.62 -13.61 -7.79
N LYS A 36 8.16 -12.40 -7.76
CA LYS A 36 9.59 -12.17 -8.02
C LYS A 36 10.50 -12.85 -7.00
N VAL A 37 10.16 -12.82 -5.71
CA VAL A 37 10.90 -13.53 -4.65
C VAL A 37 10.96 -15.04 -4.90
N SER A 38 9.87 -15.62 -5.42
CA SER A 38 9.83 -17.06 -5.72
C SER A 38 10.74 -17.48 -6.88
N GLU A 39 11.13 -16.53 -7.73
CA GLU A 39 11.95 -16.76 -8.92
C GLU A 39 13.39 -16.23 -8.76
N ASN A 40 13.58 -15.17 -7.98
CA ASN A 40 14.83 -14.42 -7.84
C ASN A 40 14.93 -13.74 -6.47
N ASN A 41 16.15 -13.43 -6.03
CA ASN A 41 16.36 -12.57 -4.86
C ASN A 41 15.83 -11.15 -5.11
N VAL A 42 15.24 -10.56 -4.07
CA VAL A 42 14.69 -9.20 -4.10
C VAL A 42 15.34 -8.34 -3.04
N SER A 43 15.75 -7.13 -3.38
CA SER A 43 16.39 -6.22 -2.42
C SER A 43 15.44 -5.79 -1.29
N LEU A 44 16.00 -5.53 -0.11
CA LEU A 44 15.27 -4.91 1.00
C LEU A 44 14.59 -3.60 0.59
N PHE A 45 15.22 -2.82 -0.30
CA PHE A 45 14.65 -1.58 -0.81
C PHE A 45 13.35 -1.81 -1.58
N ASP A 46 13.36 -2.77 -2.52
CA ASP A 46 12.17 -3.12 -3.29
C ASP A 46 11.08 -3.72 -2.41
N ALA A 47 11.47 -4.55 -1.43
CA ALA A 47 10.57 -5.10 -0.43
C ALA A 47 9.86 -4.00 0.36
N LYS A 48 10.62 -3.06 0.94
CA LYS A 48 10.06 -1.91 1.67
C LYS A 48 9.12 -1.08 0.79
N LYS A 49 9.49 -0.86 -0.47
CA LYS A 49 8.66 -0.11 -1.42
C LYS A 49 7.31 -0.79 -1.66
N ALA A 50 7.30 -2.08 -1.97
CA ALA A 50 6.05 -2.80 -2.25
C ALA A 50 5.18 -2.93 -0.98
N ILE A 51 5.80 -3.23 0.18
CA ILE A 51 5.10 -3.28 1.47
C ILE A 51 4.47 -1.92 1.78
N LYS A 52 5.19 -0.80 1.58
CA LYS A 52 4.62 0.54 1.78
C LYS A 52 3.40 0.79 0.89
N LEU A 53 3.45 0.40 -0.39
CA LEU A 53 2.31 0.53 -1.30
C LEU A 53 1.10 -0.31 -0.86
N LEU A 54 1.34 -1.53 -0.36
CA LEU A 54 0.30 -2.39 0.22
C LEU A 54 -0.38 -1.73 1.42
N VAL A 55 0.39 -1.12 2.32
CA VAL A 55 -0.20 -0.43 3.48
C VAL A 55 -0.96 0.83 3.04
N GLN A 56 -0.45 1.59 2.07
CA GLN A 56 -1.18 2.74 1.51
C GLN A 56 -2.49 2.34 0.84
N LEU A 57 -2.51 1.20 0.13
CA LEU A 57 -3.73 0.62 -0.44
C LEU A 57 -4.77 0.32 0.64
N SER A 58 -4.31 -0.13 1.82
CA SER A 58 -5.20 -0.41 2.95
C SER A 58 -6.02 0.80 3.38
N CYS A 59 -5.48 2.03 3.32
CA CYS A 59 -6.25 3.24 3.62
C CYS A 59 -7.38 3.47 2.60
N GLU A 60 -7.12 3.22 1.32
CA GLU A 60 -8.12 3.36 0.24
C GLU A 60 -9.22 2.32 0.39
N GLU A 61 -8.86 1.06 0.66
CA GLU A 61 -9.81 -0.05 0.77
C GLU A 61 -10.63 0.00 2.07
N PHE A 62 -10.11 0.64 3.12
CA PHE A 62 -10.86 0.89 4.36
C PHE A 62 -11.60 2.23 4.39
N LYS A 63 -11.73 2.92 3.26
CA LYS A 63 -12.41 4.23 3.17
C LYS A 63 -13.74 4.27 3.93
N GLU A 64 -14.66 3.34 3.65
CA GLU A 64 -15.98 3.32 4.31
C GLU A 64 -15.89 3.15 5.84
N LYS A 65 -14.94 2.33 6.32
CA LYS A 65 -14.71 2.11 7.76
C LYS A 65 -14.05 3.31 8.42
N LEU A 66 -13.17 4.01 7.71
CA LEU A 66 -12.56 5.26 8.17
C LEU A 66 -13.62 6.34 8.30
N GLU A 67 -14.44 6.53 7.26
CA GLU A 67 -15.53 7.51 7.24
C GLU A 67 -16.57 7.24 8.33
N ALA A 68 -16.97 5.98 8.53
CA ALA A 68 -17.88 5.58 9.61
C ALA A 68 -17.34 5.88 11.03
N ARG A 69 -16.03 6.06 11.17
CA ARG A 69 -15.37 6.40 12.45
C ARG A 69 -14.94 7.87 12.53
N GLY A 70 -15.39 8.71 11.59
CA GLY A 70 -15.07 10.14 11.56
C GLY A 70 -13.65 10.45 11.10
N SER A 71 -13.04 9.56 10.31
CA SER A 71 -11.73 9.79 9.68
C SER A 71 -11.81 9.72 8.15
N SER A 72 -10.69 9.91 7.48
CA SER A 72 -10.54 9.97 6.02
C SER A 72 -9.34 9.18 5.53
N VAL A 73 -9.32 8.87 4.23
CA VAL A 73 -8.15 8.25 3.58
C VAL A 73 -6.91 9.13 3.75
N SER A 74 -7.04 10.45 3.63
CA SER A 74 -5.94 11.40 3.79
C SER A 74 -5.33 11.37 5.19
N GLU A 75 -6.15 11.30 6.24
CA GLU A 75 -5.65 11.21 7.61
C GLU A 75 -4.97 9.87 7.87
N CYS A 76 -5.49 8.77 7.30
CA CYS A 76 -4.85 7.47 7.37
C CYS A 76 -3.47 7.48 6.68
N LEU A 77 -3.35 8.08 5.49
CA LEU A 77 -2.08 8.21 4.78
C LEU A 77 -1.09 9.10 5.54
N GLN A 78 -1.57 10.21 6.12
CA GLN A 78 -0.75 11.10 6.93
C GLN A 78 -0.26 10.41 8.21
N TYR A 79 -1.11 9.60 8.84
CA TYR A 79 -0.69 8.75 9.96
C TYR A 79 0.45 7.82 9.53
N GLN A 80 0.30 7.10 8.41
CA GLN A 80 1.35 6.21 7.90
C GLN A 80 2.67 6.94 7.65
N GLU A 81 2.62 8.15 7.09
CA GLU A 81 3.81 8.98 6.86
C GLU A 81 4.52 9.35 8.18
N ASN A 82 3.76 9.76 9.19
CA ASN A 82 4.31 10.15 10.50
C ASN A 82 4.99 8.98 11.24
N PHE A 83 4.50 7.76 11.08
CA PHE A 83 5.05 6.56 11.74
C PHE A 83 6.01 5.75 10.85
N GLN A 84 6.27 6.20 9.62
CA GLN A 84 7.06 5.45 8.66
C GLN A 84 8.48 5.15 9.18
N SER A 85 9.18 6.16 9.69
CA SER A 85 10.56 6.01 10.17
C SER A 85 10.66 5.07 11.37
N GLU A 86 9.75 5.23 12.35
CA GLU A 86 9.68 4.38 13.54
C GLU A 86 9.42 2.92 13.16
N CYS A 87 8.45 2.67 12.28
CA CYS A 87 8.12 1.31 11.86
C CYS A 87 9.19 0.71 10.94
N ASP A 88 9.81 1.52 10.08
CA ASP A 88 10.93 1.08 9.26
C ASP A 88 12.09 0.58 10.13
N GLU A 89 12.47 1.36 11.15
CA GLU A 89 13.52 0.97 12.08
C GLU A 89 13.11 -0.23 12.92
N ARG A 90 11.91 -0.22 13.53
CA ARG A 90 11.46 -1.30 14.41
C ARG A 90 11.37 -2.64 13.68
N ILE A 91 10.90 -2.63 12.44
CA ILE A 91 10.63 -3.86 11.69
C ILE A 91 11.83 -4.31 10.87
N PHE A 92 12.48 -3.41 10.12
CA PHE A 92 13.50 -3.80 9.16
C PHE A 92 14.96 -3.66 9.65
N ARG A 93 15.21 -3.25 10.90
CA ARG A 93 16.59 -3.13 11.42
C ARG A 93 17.42 -4.42 11.30
N LEU A 94 16.78 -5.58 11.42
CA LEU A 94 17.42 -6.89 11.32
C LEU A 94 16.95 -7.68 10.09
N ALA A 95 16.33 -7.01 9.13
CA ALA A 95 15.93 -7.64 7.88
C ALA A 95 17.16 -8.01 7.03
N PRO A 96 17.09 -9.09 6.24
CA PRO A 96 18.15 -9.41 5.31
C PRO A 96 18.27 -8.31 4.24
N ILE A 97 19.46 -8.20 3.65
CA ILE A 97 19.71 -7.24 2.55
C ILE A 97 18.91 -7.64 1.30
N GLU A 98 18.68 -8.94 1.13
CA GLU A 98 17.86 -9.53 0.07
C GLU A 98 16.91 -10.59 0.64
N PHE A 99 15.69 -10.63 0.14
CA PHE A 99 14.70 -11.67 0.41
C PHE A 99 14.75 -12.72 -0.70
N SER A 100 14.93 -13.98 -0.31
CA SER A 100 14.83 -15.16 -1.18
C SER A 100 13.72 -16.12 -0.73
N ASP A 101 13.09 -15.84 0.42
CA ASP A 101 12.00 -16.63 0.97
C ASP A 101 10.72 -15.79 1.02
N THR A 102 9.68 -16.30 0.38
CA THR A 102 8.36 -15.68 0.36
C THR A 102 7.75 -15.62 1.75
N GLU A 103 7.92 -16.66 2.57
CA GLU A 103 7.35 -16.66 3.93
C GLU A 103 8.02 -15.61 4.82
N GLU A 104 9.34 -15.46 4.72
CA GLU A 104 10.06 -14.38 5.40
C GLU A 104 9.54 -13.00 4.96
N LEU A 105 9.41 -12.75 3.64
CA LEU A 105 8.86 -11.48 3.13
C LEU A 105 7.46 -11.20 3.69
N LEU A 106 6.60 -12.23 3.76
CA LEU A 106 5.24 -12.12 4.29
C LEU A 106 5.20 -11.82 5.79
N ASP A 107 6.11 -12.41 6.58
CA ASP A 107 6.22 -12.08 8.00
C ASP A 107 6.58 -10.60 8.21
N TYR A 108 7.60 -10.11 7.49
CA TYR A 108 7.98 -8.71 7.55
C TYR A 108 6.85 -7.78 7.11
N SER A 109 6.13 -8.14 6.05
CA SER A 109 4.95 -7.40 5.59
C SER A 109 3.85 -7.31 6.66
N ARG A 110 3.48 -8.44 7.29
CA ARG A 110 2.50 -8.50 8.38
C ARG A 110 2.93 -7.69 9.60
N ARG A 111 4.22 -7.75 9.97
CA ARG A 111 4.77 -7.00 11.11
C ARG A 111 4.79 -5.51 10.83
N TYR A 112 5.16 -5.10 9.62
CA TYR A 112 5.13 -3.71 9.22
C TYR A 112 3.71 -3.14 9.19
N HIS A 113 2.78 -3.86 8.57
CA HIS A 113 1.37 -3.48 8.53
C HIS A 113 0.79 -3.23 9.93
N ARG A 114 1.03 -4.16 10.87
CA ARG A 114 0.60 -4.02 12.26
C ARG A 114 1.23 -2.83 12.99
N CYS A 115 2.46 -2.47 12.63
CA CYS A 115 3.15 -1.33 13.23
C CYS A 115 2.56 0.00 12.73
N ILE A 116 2.38 0.12 11.41
CA ILE A 116 2.11 1.40 10.76
C ILE A 116 0.62 1.74 10.65
N MET A 117 -0.27 0.75 10.78
CA MET A 117 -1.71 0.99 10.72
C MET A 117 -2.27 1.47 12.07
N PRO A 118 -3.22 2.42 12.05
CA PRO A 118 -3.93 2.84 13.25
C PRO A 118 -4.62 1.65 13.95
N THR A 119 -4.66 1.70 15.28
CA THR A 119 -5.32 0.67 16.11
C THR A 119 -6.77 0.46 15.66
N GLY A 120 -7.16 -0.78 15.39
CA GLY A 120 -8.50 -1.12 14.91
C GLY A 120 -8.65 -1.18 13.38
N PHE A 121 -7.57 -0.95 12.62
CA PHE A 121 -7.45 -1.18 11.17
C PHE A 121 -6.30 -2.14 10.81
N SER A 122 -5.58 -2.66 11.81
CA SER A 122 -4.40 -3.53 11.68
C SER A 122 -4.70 -4.99 11.33
N LYS A 123 -5.98 -5.39 11.19
CA LYS A 123 -6.36 -6.73 10.75
C LYS A 123 -6.49 -6.76 9.23
N ILE A 124 -5.43 -7.17 8.54
CA ILE A 124 -5.52 -7.63 7.15
C ILE A 124 -5.35 -9.15 7.11
N GLU A 125 -6.24 -9.79 6.37
CA GLU A 125 -6.03 -11.14 5.87
C GLU A 125 -5.16 -11.03 4.61
N LEU A 126 -3.83 -11.18 4.75
CA LEU A 126 -2.89 -11.09 3.61
C LEU A 126 -3.20 -12.09 2.49
N ASN A 127 -4.04 -13.09 2.78
CA ASN A 127 -4.56 -14.07 1.82
C ASN A 127 -5.25 -13.43 0.60
N HIS A 128 -5.66 -12.15 0.67
CA HIS A 128 -6.25 -11.46 -0.48
C HIS A 128 -5.21 -10.94 -1.48
N TYR A 129 -3.93 -10.86 -1.10
CA TYR A 129 -2.83 -10.32 -1.91
C TYR A 129 -1.73 -11.35 -2.19
N LEU A 130 -2.04 -12.63 -1.94
CA LEU A 130 -1.23 -13.81 -2.23
C LEU A 130 -1.84 -14.62 -3.37
#